data_AF-A0A699YZ39-F1
#
_entry.id   AF-A0A699YZ39-F1
#
_cell.length_a   1.000
_cell.length_b   1.000
_cell.length_c   1.000
_cell.angle_alpha   90.00
_cell.angle_beta   90.00
_cell.angle_gamma   90.00
#
_symmetry.space_group_name_H-M   'P 1'
#
loop_
_entity.id
_entity.type
_entity.pdbx_description
1 polymer ?
#
loop_
_entity_poly.entity_id
_entity_poly.type
_entity_poly.pdbx_seq_one_letter_code
_entity_poly.pdbx_strand_id
1 'polypeptide(L)'
;MVGYGPEDSQFVLELTYNYEVKEYQQGNDFQHIRLDSQQAAGEAVLSCGSGQAVLRLRQLQQPGTAVERGTAFGRVAFSTPGHLLQQLEADVKAAGYTVHTPYVSLDTPGKASVQVVILQDPDGHEICFVGEEGFRELSQVDPKADQLLEEAVAADKSAEWLAKRAAREAAMAAKGV
;
A
#
# COMPACT_ATOMS: atom_id res chain seq x y z
N MET A 1 -7.90 -0.20 7.66
CA MET A 1 -6.59 -0.15 8.35
C MET A 1 -6.71 -0.88 9.69
N VAL A 2 -5.74 -1.71 10.05
CA VAL A 2 -5.66 -2.49 11.30
C VAL A 2 -4.30 -2.20 11.94
N GLY A 3 -4.31 -1.67 13.15
CA GLY A 3 -3.10 -1.25 13.88
C GLY A 3 -3.26 -1.42 15.38
N TYR A 4 -2.15 -1.41 16.12
CA TYR A 4 -2.14 -1.58 17.59
C TYR A 4 -2.15 -0.24 18.36
N GLY A 5 -2.58 0.85 17.72
CA GLY A 5 -2.68 2.18 18.32
C GLY A 5 -2.64 3.29 17.26
N PRO A 6 -2.35 4.54 17.67
CA PRO A 6 -2.29 5.68 16.76
C PRO A 6 -1.24 5.52 15.65
N GLU A 7 -1.58 5.92 14.42
CA GLU A 7 -0.71 5.82 13.22
C GLU A 7 0.56 6.68 13.31
N ASP A 8 0.57 7.71 14.16
CA ASP A 8 1.71 8.60 14.38
C ASP A 8 2.86 7.94 15.18
N SER A 9 2.57 6.86 15.89
CA SER A 9 3.47 6.23 16.85
C SER A 9 3.54 4.71 16.70
N GLN A 10 2.67 4.11 15.89
CA GLN A 10 2.60 2.66 15.72
C GLN A 10 2.47 2.24 14.26
N PHE A 11 2.96 1.03 13.97
CA PHE A 11 2.76 0.40 12.68
C PHE A 11 1.29 0.01 12.49
N VAL A 12 0.74 0.36 11.33
CA VAL A 12 -0.62 0.04 10.92
C VAL A 12 -0.57 -0.66 9.56
N LEU A 13 -1.35 -1.74 9.43
CA LEU A 13 -1.50 -2.53 8.22
C LEU A 13 -2.86 -2.24 7.58
N GLU A 14 -2.88 -1.86 6.32
CA GLU A 14 -4.11 -1.76 5.55
C GLU A 14 -4.27 -2.94 4.59
N LEU A 15 -5.46 -3.53 4.57
CA LEU A 15 -5.89 -4.45 3.52
C LEU A 15 -7.01 -3.79 2.74
N THR A 16 -6.75 -3.50 1.47
CA THR A 16 -7.73 -2.90 0.56
C THR A 16 -8.25 -3.96 -0.39
N TYR A 17 -9.56 -4.17 -0.42
CA TYR A 17 -10.21 -4.98 -1.44
C TYR A 17 -10.58 -4.08 -2.63
N ASN A 18 -9.91 -4.28 -3.76
CA ASN A 18 -10.25 -3.56 -4.98
C ASN A 18 -11.44 -4.24 -5.66
N TYR A 19 -12.60 -3.59 -5.60
CA TYR A 19 -13.79 -4.04 -6.33
C TYR A 19 -13.51 -4.14 -7.83
N GLU A 20 -14.23 -5.02 -8.53
CA GLU A 20 -14.12 -5.28 -9.98
C GLU A 20 -12.85 -6.00 -10.45
N VAL A 21 -11.80 -6.07 -9.62
CA VAL A 21 -10.62 -6.90 -9.90
C VAL A 21 -10.98 -8.37 -9.66
N LYS A 22 -10.96 -9.17 -10.73
CA LYS A 22 -11.33 -10.60 -10.68
C LYS A 22 -10.19 -11.49 -10.19
N GLU A 23 -8.96 -11.14 -10.54
CA GLU A 23 -7.77 -11.89 -10.20
C GLU A 23 -6.54 -10.97 -10.20
N TYR A 24 -5.54 -11.38 -9.43
CA TYR A 24 -4.22 -10.79 -9.45
C TYR A 24 -3.20 -11.78 -10.01
N GLN A 25 -2.31 -11.30 -10.86
CA GLN A 25 -1.12 -12.04 -11.25
C GLN A 25 -0.07 -11.84 -10.17
N GLN A 26 0.42 -12.94 -9.61
CA GLN A 26 1.46 -12.92 -8.59
C GLN A 26 2.81 -12.54 -9.22
N GLY A 27 3.50 -11.59 -8.58
CA GLY A 27 4.88 -11.24 -8.89
C GLY A 27 5.90 -11.85 -7.92
N ASN A 28 7.15 -11.40 -8.01
CA ASN A 28 8.26 -11.72 -7.10
C ASN A 28 8.71 -10.50 -6.25
N ASP A 29 7.99 -9.38 -6.35
CA ASP A 29 8.34 -8.07 -5.78
C ASP A 29 8.09 -7.99 -4.26
N PHE A 30 6.90 -8.37 -3.82
CA PHE A 30 6.50 -8.37 -2.41
C PHE A 30 6.37 -9.81 -1.90
N GLN A 31 7.36 -10.25 -1.11
CA GLN A 31 7.43 -11.64 -0.67
C GLN A 31 6.68 -11.92 0.64
N HIS A 32 6.86 -11.08 1.66
CA HIS A 32 6.29 -11.31 2.99
C HIS A 32 6.33 -10.07 3.89
N ILE A 33 5.39 -10.03 4.84
CA ILE A 33 5.48 -9.21 6.07
C ILE A 33 5.98 -10.14 7.17
N ARG A 34 7.08 -9.79 7.85
CA ARG A 34 7.63 -10.58 8.96
C ARG A 34 7.93 -9.73 10.18
N LEU A 35 7.72 -10.31 11.36
CA LEU A 35 8.31 -9.85 12.62
C LEU A 35 9.58 -10.67 12.83
N ASP A 36 10.74 -10.04 12.74
CA ASP A 36 12.04 -10.72 12.82
C ASP A 36 13.00 -9.95 13.75
N SER A 37 13.87 -10.69 14.42
CA SER A 37 14.92 -10.17 15.30
C SER A 37 16.32 -10.23 14.70
N GLN A 38 16.48 -10.86 13.53
CA GLN A 38 17.81 -11.06 12.91
C GLN A 38 17.90 -10.51 11.49
N GLN A 39 19.10 -10.07 11.12
CA GLN A 39 19.42 -9.60 9.77
C GLN A 39 20.10 -10.71 8.99
N ALA A 40 19.60 -11.00 7.78
CA ALA A 40 20.20 -12.01 6.92
C ALA A 40 21.21 -11.35 5.95
N ALA A 41 22.10 -12.17 5.38
CA ALA A 41 23.01 -11.71 4.34
C ALA A 41 22.24 -11.29 3.07
N GLY A 42 22.72 -10.24 2.39
CA GLY A 42 22.08 -9.72 1.17
C GLY A 42 20.89 -8.79 1.43
N GLU A 43 20.79 -8.25 2.64
CA GLU A 43 19.71 -7.33 3.03
C GLU A 43 20.25 -5.96 3.44
N ALA A 44 19.65 -4.89 2.92
CA ALA A 44 19.83 -3.52 3.39
C ALA A 44 18.60 -3.11 4.19
N VAL A 45 18.81 -2.46 5.33
CA VAL A 45 17.74 -1.96 6.20
C VAL A 45 17.80 -0.45 6.22
N LEU A 46 16.67 0.18 5.89
CA LEU A 46 16.46 1.61 5.89
C LEU A 46 15.45 1.95 7.00
N SER A 47 15.70 3.03 7.72
CA SER A 47 14.85 3.50 8.82
C SER A 47 14.84 5.01 8.86
N CYS A 48 13.66 5.59 9.13
CA CYS A 48 13.46 7.03 9.30
C CYS A 48 13.51 7.46 10.78
N GLY A 49 13.68 6.52 11.72
CA GLY A 49 13.77 6.83 13.14
C GLY A 49 13.58 5.62 14.05
N SER A 50 13.93 5.79 15.33
CA SER A 50 13.65 4.78 16.35
C SER A 50 12.13 4.62 16.53
N GLY A 51 11.66 3.38 16.66
CA GLY A 51 10.24 3.07 16.85
C GLY A 51 9.39 3.07 15.58
N GLN A 52 9.95 3.41 14.42
CA GLN A 52 9.25 3.37 13.14
C GLN A 52 9.43 2.05 12.40
N ALA A 53 8.53 1.78 11.46
CA ALA A 53 8.68 0.69 10.52
C ALA A 53 10.00 0.81 9.73
N VAL A 54 10.61 -0.33 9.44
CA VAL A 54 11.85 -0.41 8.66
C VAL A 54 11.55 -0.91 7.25
N LEU A 55 12.16 -0.29 6.25
CA LEU A 55 12.15 -0.80 4.88
C LEU A 55 13.36 -1.72 4.71
N ARG A 56 13.11 -2.99 4.42
CA ARG A 56 14.17 -3.97 4.15
C ARG A 56 14.21 -4.30 2.68
N LEU A 57 15.31 -3.95 2.03
CA LEU A 57 15.61 -4.32 0.65
C LEU A 57 16.39 -5.63 0.67
N ARG A 58 15.93 -6.61 -0.11
CA ARG A 58 16.59 -7.91 -0.22
C ARG A 58 16.99 -8.14 -1.66
N GLN A 59 18.27 -8.43 -1.88
CA GLN A 59 18.73 -8.84 -3.19
C GLN A 59 18.10 -10.20 -3.57
N LEU A 60 17.53 -10.28 -4.78
CA LEU A 60 17.04 -11.55 -5.32
C LEU A 60 18.21 -12.55 -5.45
N GLN A 61 17.91 -13.84 -5.31
CA GLN A 61 18.91 -14.90 -5.16
C GLN A 61 19.95 -14.94 -6.28
N GLN A 62 19.58 -14.54 -7.50
CA GLN A 62 20.48 -14.40 -8.63
C GLN A 62 20.67 -12.92 -8.98
N PRO A 63 21.92 -12.39 -8.96
CA PRO A 63 22.18 -11.02 -9.38
C PRO A 63 21.72 -10.77 -10.82
N GLY A 64 21.05 -9.64 -11.05
CA GLY A 64 20.50 -9.27 -12.36
C GLY A 64 19.13 -9.89 -12.67
N THR A 65 18.56 -10.69 -11.77
CA THR A 65 17.13 -11.05 -11.86
C THR A 65 16.28 -9.79 -11.73
N ALA A 66 15.44 -9.54 -12.73
CA ALA A 66 14.50 -8.43 -12.72
C ALA A 66 13.36 -8.68 -11.71
N VAL A 67 12.88 -7.58 -11.11
CA VAL A 67 11.66 -7.60 -10.31
C VAL A 67 10.45 -7.78 -11.23
N GLU A 68 9.65 -8.82 -10.98
CA GLU A 68 8.38 -9.10 -11.64
C GLU A 68 7.25 -8.65 -10.72
N ARG A 69 6.51 -7.61 -11.09
CA ARG A 69 5.48 -7.01 -10.23
C ARG A 69 4.12 -7.71 -10.26
N GLY A 70 3.85 -8.45 -11.32
CA GLY A 70 2.50 -8.95 -11.59
C GLY A 70 1.49 -7.79 -11.61
N THR A 71 0.31 -8.00 -11.02
CA THR A 71 -0.74 -6.96 -10.92
C THR A 71 -1.10 -6.59 -9.48
N ALA A 72 -0.50 -7.25 -8.49
CA ALA A 72 -0.74 -7.00 -7.05
C ALA A 72 0.31 -6.07 -6.41
N PHE A 73 1.13 -5.39 -7.22
CA PHE A 73 2.16 -4.50 -6.71
C PHE A 73 1.55 -3.35 -5.90
N GLY A 74 2.22 -3.01 -4.82
CA GLY A 74 1.81 -1.95 -3.92
C GLY A 74 2.66 -0.70 -4.05
N ARG A 75 2.43 0.21 -3.10
CA ARG A 75 3.17 1.44 -2.89
C ARG A 75 3.53 1.56 -1.42
N VAL A 76 4.71 2.09 -1.12
CA VAL A 76 5.05 2.53 0.24
C VAL A 76 4.86 4.05 0.34
N ALA A 77 4.38 4.54 1.49
CA ALA A 77 4.17 5.96 1.72
C ALA A 77 5.00 6.46 2.91
N PHE A 78 5.57 7.65 2.77
CA PHE A 78 6.28 8.38 3.82
C PHE A 78 5.69 9.78 3.95
N SER A 79 5.48 10.26 5.18
CA SER A 79 5.17 11.67 5.41
C SER A 79 6.45 12.51 5.49
N THR A 80 6.41 13.72 4.95
CA THR A 80 7.47 14.72 5.06
C THR A 80 6.83 16.10 5.18
N PRO A 81 7.48 17.12 5.80
CA PRO A 81 6.94 18.47 5.82
C PRO A 81 6.51 18.94 4.42
N GLY A 82 5.27 19.41 4.27
CA GLY A 82 4.66 19.62 2.94
C GLY A 82 5.45 20.58 2.06
N HIS A 83 6.09 21.58 2.66
CA HIS A 83 6.92 22.56 1.95
C HIS A 83 8.16 21.95 1.26
N LEU A 84 8.56 20.74 1.62
CA LEU A 84 9.71 20.03 1.01
C LEU A 84 9.32 19.23 -0.24
N LEU A 85 8.04 18.98 -0.50
CA LEU A 85 7.61 18.07 -1.57
C LEU A 85 8.05 18.54 -2.97
N GLN A 86 7.89 19.83 -3.28
CA GLN A 86 8.29 20.37 -4.57
C GLN A 86 9.82 20.36 -4.75
N GLN A 87 10.57 20.58 -3.67
CA GLN A 87 12.03 20.48 -3.69
C GLN A 87 12.47 19.03 -3.90
N LEU A 88 11.85 18.08 -3.22
CA LEU A 88 12.09 16.65 -3.41
C LEU A 88 11.87 16.24 -4.87
N GLU A 89 10.76 16.67 -5.48
CA GLU A 89 10.51 16.43 -6.91
C GLU A 89 11.63 16.97 -7.80
N ALA A 90 12.07 18.21 -7.54
CA ALA A 90 13.14 18.85 -8.30
C ALA A 90 14.48 18.10 -8.15
N ASP A 91 14.82 17.69 -6.92
CA ASP A 91 16.06 16.97 -6.62
C ASP A 91 16.10 15.60 -7.29
N VAL A 92 14.99 14.85 -7.24
CA VAL A 92 14.86 13.54 -7.91
C VAL A 92 15.03 13.68 -9.42
N LYS A 93 14.36 14.68 -10.03
CA LYS A 93 14.51 14.97 -11.46
C LYS A 93 15.94 15.35 -11.82
N ALA A 94 16.57 16.21 -11.03
CA ALA A 94 17.95 16.65 -11.25
C ALA A 94 18.95 15.50 -11.16
N ALA A 95 18.68 14.52 -10.29
CA ALA A 95 19.48 13.31 -10.14
C ALA A 95 19.20 12.24 -11.22
N GLY A 96 18.24 12.48 -12.13
CA GLY A 96 17.90 11.55 -13.21
C GLY A 96 17.04 10.36 -12.79
N TYR A 97 16.39 10.45 -11.63
CA TYR A 97 15.45 9.43 -11.14
C TYR A 97 14.00 9.71 -11.58
N THR A 98 13.12 8.73 -11.36
CA THR A 98 11.75 8.75 -11.88
C THR A 98 10.78 9.44 -10.92
N VAL A 99 10.12 10.49 -11.40
CA VAL A 99 8.90 11.05 -10.79
C VAL A 99 7.70 10.45 -11.53
N HIS A 100 7.02 9.50 -10.90
CA HIS A 100 5.86 8.82 -11.48
C HIS A 100 4.62 9.71 -11.50
N THR A 101 4.37 10.43 -10.40
CA THR A 101 3.32 11.44 -10.31
C THR A 101 3.92 12.72 -9.74
N PRO A 102 3.94 13.82 -10.50
CA PRO A 102 4.37 15.12 -10.00
C PRO A 102 3.54 15.59 -8.81
N TYR A 103 4.03 16.64 -8.14
CA TYR A 103 3.33 17.30 -7.05
C TYR A 103 1.86 17.58 -7.39
N VAL A 104 0.95 17.00 -6.62
CA VAL A 104 -0.49 17.08 -6.84
C VAL A 104 -1.24 17.11 -5.51
N SER A 105 -2.40 17.77 -5.50
CA SER A 105 -3.35 17.69 -4.38
C SER A 105 -4.38 16.60 -4.64
N LEU A 106 -4.61 15.76 -3.63
CA LEU A 106 -5.58 14.68 -3.63
C LEU A 106 -6.68 14.99 -2.62
N ASP A 107 -7.92 14.95 -3.09
CA ASP A 107 -9.10 15.18 -2.27
C ASP A 107 -9.67 13.84 -1.76
N THR A 108 -10.03 13.82 -0.48
CA THR A 108 -10.80 12.71 0.11
C THR A 108 -12.15 13.26 0.56
N PRO A 109 -13.30 12.77 0.02
CA PRO A 109 -14.61 13.29 0.39
C PRO A 109 -14.85 13.30 1.90
N GLY A 110 -15.18 14.47 2.45
CA GLY A 110 -15.44 14.65 3.88
C GLY A 110 -14.19 14.66 4.78
N LYS A 111 -12.98 14.68 4.22
CA LYS A 111 -11.71 14.77 4.95
C LYS A 111 -10.79 15.84 4.35
N ALA A 112 -9.65 16.08 5.01
CA ALA A 112 -8.63 17.02 4.54
C ALA A 112 -8.03 16.59 3.19
N SER A 113 -7.77 17.56 2.32
CA SER A 113 -6.97 17.34 1.11
C SER A 113 -5.50 17.21 1.48
N VAL A 114 -4.80 16.31 0.77
CA VAL A 114 -3.36 16.08 0.99
C VAL A 114 -2.57 16.40 -0.27
N GLN A 115 -1.32 16.80 -0.09
CA GLN A 115 -0.39 17.03 -1.20
C GLN A 115 0.58 15.85 -1.26
N VAL A 116 0.85 15.35 -2.46
CA VAL A 116 1.74 14.21 -2.66
C VAL A 116 2.67 14.41 -3.85
N VAL A 117 3.81 13.73 -3.81
CA VAL A 117 4.65 13.41 -4.97
C VAL A 117 4.85 11.89 -4.96
N ILE A 118 4.72 11.22 -6.11
CA ILE A 118 4.94 9.77 -6.21
C ILE A 118 6.18 9.53 -7.06
N LEU A 119 7.17 8.86 -6.48
CA LEU A 119 8.44 8.50 -7.09
C LEU A 119 8.43 7.03 -7.49
N GLN A 120 9.39 6.64 -8.33
CA GLN A 120 9.74 5.25 -8.56
C GLN A 120 11.22 5.03 -8.34
N ASP A 121 11.56 3.97 -7.59
CA ASP A 121 12.95 3.53 -7.42
C ASP A 121 13.50 2.89 -8.73
N PRO A 122 14.80 2.53 -8.78
CA PRO A 122 15.38 1.92 -9.98
C PRO A 122 14.74 0.61 -10.44
N ASP A 123 14.08 -0.12 -9.54
CA ASP A 123 13.36 -1.35 -9.84
C ASP A 123 11.86 -1.08 -10.13
N GLY A 124 11.43 0.18 -10.12
CA GLY A 124 10.07 0.63 -10.42
C GLY A 124 9.10 0.57 -9.24
N HIS A 125 9.59 0.44 -7.98
CA HIS A 125 8.72 0.43 -6.80
C HIS A 125 8.17 1.84 -6.58
N GLU A 126 6.85 1.95 -6.44
CA GLU A 126 6.22 3.23 -6.17
C GLU A 126 6.43 3.67 -4.72
N ILE A 127 6.79 4.94 -4.55
CA ILE A 127 7.03 5.56 -3.25
C ILE A 127 6.25 6.88 -3.21
N CYS A 128 5.21 6.96 -2.36
CA CYS A 128 4.48 8.21 -2.11
C CYS A 128 5.17 9.01 -1.01
N PHE A 129 5.46 10.28 -1.28
CA PHE A 129 5.74 11.27 -0.25
C PHE A 129 4.51 12.15 -0.08
N VAL A 130 3.93 12.16 1.11
CA VAL A 130 2.75 12.94 1.46
C VAL A 130 3.13 14.08 2.41
N GLY A 131 2.50 15.24 2.23
CA GLY A 131 2.63 16.39 3.12
C GLY A 131 2.10 16.05 4.51
N GLU A 132 2.98 16.11 5.51
CA GLU A 132 2.70 15.67 6.87
C GLU A 132 1.50 16.39 7.50
N GLU A 133 1.37 17.69 7.30
CA GLU A 133 0.34 18.52 7.91
C GLU A 133 -1.06 18.08 7.48
N GLY A 134 -1.28 17.95 6.16
CA GLY A 134 -2.55 17.45 5.62
C GLY A 134 -2.79 15.99 5.96
N PHE A 135 -1.74 15.16 5.97
CA PHE A 135 -1.86 13.74 6.30
C PHE A 135 -2.32 13.53 7.74
N ARG A 136 -1.76 14.26 8.71
CA ARG A 136 -2.17 14.19 10.13
C ARG A 136 -3.65 14.54 10.34
N GLU A 137 -4.20 15.45 9.54
CA GLU A 137 -5.63 15.75 9.57
C GLU A 137 -6.47 14.65 8.90
N LEU A 138 -5.98 14.10 7.79
CA LEU A 138 -6.64 13.02 7.03
C LEU A 138 -6.72 11.71 7.83
N SER A 139 -5.67 11.37 8.58
CA SER A 139 -5.48 10.09 9.28
C SER A 139 -5.97 10.09 10.73
N GLN A 140 -6.82 11.06 11.11
CA GLN A 140 -7.44 11.04 12.43
C GLN A 140 -8.24 9.75 12.65
N VAL A 141 -8.13 9.20 13.86
CA VAL A 141 -8.88 8.03 14.28
C VAL A 141 -10.38 8.32 14.20
N ASP A 142 -11.11 7.50 13.44
CA ASP A 142 -12.57 7.57 13.41
C ASP A 142 -13.13 6.86 14.66
N PRO A 143 -13.79 7.57 15.59
CA PRO A 143 -14.34 6.96 16.80
C PRO A 143 -15.48 5.97 16.52
N LYS A 144 -16.03 5.95 15.30
CA LYS A 144 -17.07 5.01 14.88
C LYS A 144 -16.51 3.83 14.08
N ALA A 145 -15.19 3.76 13.86
CA ALA A 145 -14.58 2.75 13.00
C ALA A 145 -15.00 1.31 13.38
N ASP A 146 -14.96 0.97 14.67
CA ASP A 146 -15.33 -0.36 15.16
C ASP A 146 -16.81 -0.69 14.88
N GLN A 147 -17.71 0.25 15.19
CA GLN A 147 -19.13 0.10 14.92
C GLN A 147 -19.40 -0.08 13.42
N LEU A 148 -18.80 0.77 12.57
CA LEU A 148 -18.97 0.71 11.12
C LEU A 148 -18.44 -0.61 10.55
N LEU A 149 -17.35 -1.14 11.10
CA LEU A 149 -16.80 -2.43 10.74
C LEU A 149 -17.78 -3.56 11.11
N GLU A 150 -18.30 -3.55 12.34
CA GLU A 150 -19.28 -4.55 12.80
C GLU A 150 -20.56 -4.51 11.95
N GLU A 151 -21.08 -3.32 11.64
CA GLU A 151 -22.23 -3.13 10.76
C GLU A 151 -21.95 -3.66 9.34
N ALA A 152 -20.77 -3.38 8.80
CA ALA A 152 -20.37 -3.86 7.48
C ALA A 152 -20.23 -5.39 7.44
N VAL A 153 -19.66 -6.00 8.49
CA VAL A 153 -19.55 -7.45 8.62
C VAL A 153 -20.93 -8.10 8.77
N ALA A 154 -21.83 -7.50 9.56
CA ALA A 154 -23.19 -8.00 9.72
C ALA A 154 -24.03 -7.87 8.43
N ALA A 155 -23.78 -6.83 7.64
CA ALA A 155 -24.43 -6.61 6.35
C ALA A 155 -23.80 -7.42 5.20
N ASP A 156 -22.68 -8.11 5.43
CA ASP A 156 -21.98 -8.89 4.41
C ASP A 156 -22.87 -10.02 3.86
N LYS A 157 -22.90 -10.11 2.53
CA LYS A 157 -23.67 -11.15 1.80
C LYS A 157 -22.75 -12.06 1.00
N SER A 158 -21.48 -12.18 1.39
CA SER A 158 -20.51 -12.99 0.67
C SER A 158 -20.93 -14.46 0.64
N ALA A 159 -21.55 -14.98 1.71
CA ALA A 159 -22.09 -16.34 1.73
C ALA A 159 -23.17 -16.57 0.66
N GLU A 160 -24.12 -15.65 0.53
CA GLU A 160 -25.16 -15.72 -0.51
C GLU A 160 -24.55 -15.62 -1.91
N TRP A 161 -23.59 -14.71 -2.09
CA TRP A 161 -22.89 -14.54 -3.36
C TRP A 161 -22.11 -15.78 -3.76
N LEU A 162 -21.38 -16.40 -2.82
CA LEU A 162 -20.64 -17.65 -3.03
C LEU A 162 -21.58 -18.80 -3.40
N ALA A 163 -22.72 -18.92 -2.72
CA ALA A 163 -23.73 -19.93 -3.04
C ALA A 163 -24.31 -19.72 -4.46
N LYS A 164 -24.65 -18.47 -4.83
CA LYS A 164 -25.11 -18.14 -6.19
C LYS A 164 -24.04 -18.41 -7.25
N ARG A 165 -22.77 -18.09 -6.94
CA ARG A 165 -21.64 -18.36 -7.85
C ARG A 165 -21.48 -19.86 -8.09
N ALA A 166 -21.44 -20.66 -7.02
CA ALA A 166 -21.31 -22.11 -7.11
C ALA A 166 -22.46 -22.75 -7.91
N ALA A 167 -23.69 -22.29 -7.71
CA ALA A 167 -24.85 -22.74 -8.48
C ALA A 167 -24.73 -22.39 -9.98
N ARG A 168 -24.25 -21.17 -10.29
CA ARG A 168 -24.01 -20.75 -11.68
C ARG A 168 -22.93 -21.58 -12.35
N GLU A 169 -21.81 -21.81 -11.66
CA GLU A 169 -20.69 -22.62 -12.16
C GLU A 169 -21.11 -24.06 -12.41
N ALA A 170 -21.86 -24.68 -11.49
CA ALA A 170 -22.43 -26.02 -11.68
C ALA A 170 -23.37 -26.09 -12.89
N ALA A 171 -24.19 -25.06 -13.10
CA ALA A 171 -25.09 -24.99 -14.25
C ALA A 171 -24.36 -24.80 -15.59
N MET A 172 -23.24 -24.06 -15.63
CA MET A 172 -22.41 -23.94 -16.84
C MET A 172 -21.69 -25.25 -17.13
N ALA A 173 -21.07 -25.87 -16.12
CA ALA A 173 -20.42 -27.16 -16.25
C ALA A 173 -21.38 -28.25 -16.77
N ALA A 174 -22.63 -28.28 -16.28
CA ALA A 174 -23.66 -29.20 -16.77
C ALA A 174 -24.06 -28.96 -18.24
N LYS A 175 -23.84 -27.75 -18.77
CA LYS A 175 -24.03 -27.39 -20.18
C LYS A 175 -22.77 -27.58 -21.04
N GLY A 176 -21.67 -28.05 -20.44
CA GLY A 176 -20.39 -28.24 -21.12
C GLY A 176 -19.69 -26.93 -21.50
N VAL A 177 -20.00 -25.83 -20.78
CA VAL A 177 -19.37 -24.51 -20.93
C VAL A 177 -18.60 -24.16 -19.66
#